data_AF-A0A358Q2J1-F1
#
_entry.id   AF-A0A358Q2J1-F1
#
_cell.length_a   1.000
_cell.length_b   1.000
_cell.length_c   1.000
_cell.angle_alpha   90.00
_cell.angle_beta   90.00
_cell.angle_gamma   90.00
#
_symmetry.space_group_name_H-M   'P 1'
#
loop_
_entity.id
_entity.type
_entity.pdbx_description
1 polymer ?
#
loop_
_entity_poly.entity_id
_entity_poly.type
_entity_poly.pdbx_seq_one_letter_code
_entity_poly.pdbx_strand_id
1 'polypeptide(L)' 'MYITFPADEKVKSRFDAVCESLNITYEEWFKTALIESEHDVLTKLLTSNAKDRTGWKWDSNLCRFFRSSDDE' A
#
# COMPACT_ATOMS: atom_id res chain seq x y z
N MET A 1 0.58 17.28 -1.04
CA MET A 1 2.05 17.37 -1.24
C MET A 1 2.39 16.46 -2.41
N TYR A 2 2.70 17.02 -3.58
CA TYR A 2 3.08 16.21 -4.75
C TYR A 2 4.54 15.80 -4.59
N ILE A 3 4.80 14.51 -4.41
CA ILE A 3 6.16 13.98 -4.46
C ILE A 3 6.59 14.10 -5.93
N THR A 4 7.37 15.13 -6.25
CA THR A 4 8.04 15.21 -7.54
C THR A 4 9.18 14.20 -7.51
N PHE A 5 8.94 13.01 -8.06
CA PHE A 5 10.02 12.09 -8.37
C PHE A 5 11.02 12.84 -9.27
N PRO A 6 12.33 12.80 -9.00
CA PRO A 6 13.35 13.17 -9.97
C PRO A 6 13.42 12.04 -11.01
N ALA A 7 12.31 11.76 -11.67
CA ALA A 7 12.21 10.73 -12.67
C ALA A 7 12.69 11.33 -13.98
N ASP A 8 13.82 10.82 -14.46
CA ASP A 8 14.24 10.83 -15.86
C ASP A 8 12.98 10.74 -16.75
N GLU A 9 12.81 11.60 -17.76
CA GLU A 9 11.57 11.71 -18.57
C GLU A 9 11.09 10.35 -19.09
N LYS A 10 12.04 9.45 -19.34
CA LYS A 10 11.80 8.06 -19.75
C LYS A 10 11.06 7.24 -18.71
N VAL A 11 11.34 7.44 -17.42
CA VAL A 11 10.65 6.76 -16.31
C VAL A 11 9.22 7.27 -16.18
N LYS A 12 9.02 8.59 -16.32
CA LYS A 12 7.68 9.19 -16.31
C LYS A 12 6.83 8.64 -17.46
N SER A 13 7.34 8.63 -18.69
CA SER A 13 6.60 8.10 -19.86
C SER A 13 6.23 6.62 -19.72
N ARG A 14 7.11 5.79 -19.14
CA ARG A 14 6.79 4.38 -18.87
C ARG A 14 5.70 4.25 -17.82
N PHE A 15 5.71 5.13 -16.84
CA PHE A 15 4.73 5.12 -15.77
C PHE A 15 3.37 5.65 -16.24
N ASP A 16 3.33 6.72 -17.06
CA ASP A 16 2.15 7.19 -17.79
C ASP A 16 1.50 6.02 -18.57
N ALA A 17 2.29 5.30 -19.37
CA ALA A 17 1.80 4.17 -20.19
C ALA A 17 1.22 3.03 -19.34
N VAL A 18 1.78 2.77 -18.16
CA VAL A 18 1.24 1.77 -17.23
C VAL A 18 -0.11 2.22 -16.66
N CYS A 19 -0.21 3.47 -16.19
CA CYS A 19 -1.45 4.06 -15.70
C CYS A 19 -2.55 4.05 -16.77
N GLU A 20 -2.23 4.42 -18.02
CA GLU A 20 -3.15 4.34 -19.16
C GLU A 20 -3.59 2.90 -19.45
N SER A 21 -2.66 1.94 -19.46
CA SER A 21 -2.98 0.53 -19.73
C SER A 21 -3.90 -0.11 -18.69
N LEU A 22 -3.81 0.36 -17.45
CA LEU A 22 -4.64 -0.09 -16.33
C LEU A 22 -5.90 0.77 -16.17
N ASN A 23 -6.05 1.83 -16.96
CA ASN A 23 -7.12 2.82 -16.85
C ASN A 23 -7.28 3.37 -15.42
N ILE A 24 -6.14 3.67 -14.78
CA ILE A 24 -6.07 4.25 -13.44
C ILE A 24 -5.33 5.59 -13.47
N THR A 25 -5.67 6.44 -12.52
CA THR A 25 -4.97 7.70 -12.29
C THR A 25 -3.69 7.48 -11.47
N TYR A 26 -2.80 8.46 -11.52
CA TYR A 26 -1.62 8.47 -10.65
C TYR A 26 -1.95 8.45 -9.17
N GLU A 27 -3.04 9.10 -8.78
CA GLU A 27 -3.50 9.12 -7.41
C GLU A 27 -3.94 7.72 -6.96
N GLU A 28 -4.67 7.01 -7.80
CA GLU A 28 -5.09 5.63 -7.53
C GLU A 28 -3.88 4.69 -7.44
N TRP A 29 -2.95 4.77 -8.40
CA TRP A 29 -1.72 3.97 -8.33
C TRP A 29 -0.94 4.24 -7.03
N PHE A 30 -0.77 5.52 -6.66
CA PHE A 30 -0.04 5.89 -5.46
C PHE A 30 -0.75 5.40 -4.19
N LYS A 31 -2.08 5.51 -4.13
CA LYS A 31 -2.87 4.95 -3.02
C LYS A 31 -2.70 3.44 -2.91
N THR A 32 -2.79 2.71 -4.02
CA THR A 32 -2.57 1.26 -4.03
C THR A 32 -1.16 0.89 -3.59
N ALA A 33 -0.14 1.55 -4.15
CA ALA A 33 1.26 1.31 -3.78
C ALA A 33 1.55 1.64 -2.30
N LEU A 34 0.91 2.68 -1.76
CA LEU A 34 1.02 3.04 -0.35
C LEU A 34 0.39 1.96 0.53
N ILE A 35 -0.82 1.50 0.19
CA ILE A 35 -1.52 0.41 0.90
C ILE A 35 -0.69 -0.88 0.89
N GLU A 36 -0.14 -1.27 -0.26
CA GLU A 36 0.70 -2.45 -0.38
C GLU A 36 2.00 -2.32 0.44
N SER A 37 2.62 -1.15 0.41
CA SER A 37 3.81 -0.86 1.22
C SER A 37 3.50 -0.92 2.71
N GLU A 38 2.38 -0.35 3.16
CA GLU A 38 1.93 -0.43 4.55
C GLU A 38 1.64 -1.87 4.96
N HIS A 39 0.97 -2.62 4.08
CA HIS A 39 0.70 -4.04 4.29
C HIS A 39 1.99 -4.84 4.50
N ASP A 40 2.98 -4.64 3.63
CA ASP A 40 4.27 -5.33 3.69
C ASP A 40 5.07 -5.00 4.96
N VAL A 41 5.11 -3.72 5.33
CA VAL A 41 5.80 -3.26 6.55
C VAL A 41 5.14 -3.84 7.80
N LEU A 42 3.82 -3.73 7.90
CA LEU A 42 3.07 -4.23 9.05
C LEU A 42 3.10 -5.75 9.13
N THR A 43 3.04 -6.46 8.00
CA THR A 43 3.22 -7.92 7.96
C THR A 43 4.60 -8.33 8.48
N LYS A 44 5.67 -7.66 8.05
CA LYS A 44 7.03 -7.92 8.56
C LYS A 44 7.13 -7.66 10.06
N LEU A 45 6.53 -6.56 10.54
CA LEU A 45 6.54 -6.20 11.96
C LEU A 45 5.79 -7.24 12.81
N LEU A 46 4.58 -7.60 12.40
CA LEU A 46 3.75 -8.61 13.09
C LEU A 46 4.34 -10.02 13.04
N THR A 47 5.06 -10.37 11.96
CA THR A 47 5.72 -11.68 11.88
C THR A 47 7.01 -11.75 12.69
N SER A 48 7.70 -10.63 12.88
CA SER A 48 8.93 -10.55 13.69
C SER A 48 8.69 -10.62 15.21
N ASN A 49 7.50 -10.25 15.68
CA ASN A 49 7.11 -10.38 17.10
C ASN A 49 6.02 -11.45 17.30
N ALA A 50 6.41 -12.63 17.77
CA ALA A 50 5.51 -13.77 17.97
C ALA A 50 4.34 -13.50 18.94
N LYS A 51 4.45 -12.49 19.82
CA LYS A 51 3.38 -12.09 20.76
C LYS A 51 2.29 -11.22 20.12
N ASP A 52 2.59 -10.54 19.01
CA ASP A 52 1.66 -9.60 18.36
C ASP A 52 0.81 -10.28 17.25
N ARG A 53 1.14 -11.53 16.89
CA ARG A 53 0.45 -12.32 15.86
C ARG A 53 -1.02 -12.61 16.14
N THR A 54 -1.47 -12.58 17.39
CA THR A 54 -2.78 -13.12 17.78
C THR A 54 -3.92 -12.10 17.72
N GLY A 55 -3.62 -10.81 17.54
CA GLY A 55 -4.63 -9.75 17.59
C GLY A 55 -4.99 -9.12 16.25
N TRP A 56 -4.03 -9.01 15.33
CA TRP A 56 -4.16 -8.21 14.12
C TRP A 56 -4.65 -9.04 12.93
N LYS A 57 -5.65 -8.52 12.22
CA LYS A 57 -6.19 -9.08 10.98
C LYS A 57 -6.11 -8.02 9.88
N TRP A 58 -5.90 -8.48 8.64
CA TRP A 58 -5.98 -7.62 7.47
C TRP A 58 -7.40 -7.61 6.94
N ASP A 59 -7.99 -6.42 6.79
CA ASP A 59 -9.23 -6.22 6.04
C ASP A 59 -8.89 -5.84 4.61
N SER A 60 -9.20 -6.73 3.65
CA SER A 60 -8.95 -6.50 2.23
C SER A 60 -9.91 -5.50 1.60
N ASN A 61 -11.10 -5.30 2.18
CA ASN A 61 -12.08 -4.32 1.69
C ASN A 61 -11.69 -2.91 2.14
N LEU A 62 -11.20 -2.77 3.36
CA LEU A 62 -10.78 -1.49 3.94
C LEU A 62 -9.29 -1.20 3.77
N CYS A 63 -8.52 -2.14 3.22
CA CYS A 63 -7.08 -2.02 2.98
C CYS A 63 -6.30 -1.61 4.23
N ARG A 64 -6.63 -2.19 5.39
CA ARG A 64 -6.01 -1.83 6.67
C ARG A 64 -5.94 -3.00 7.62
N PHE A 65 -4.97 -2.96 8.52
CA PHE A 65 -4.93 -3.84 9.68
C PHE A 65 -5.87 -3.35 10.77
N PHE A 66 -6.57 -4.27 11.43
CA PHE A 66 -7.41 -3.99 12.60
C PHE A 66 -7.14 -5.03 13.69
N ARG A 67 -7.37 -4.67 14.96
CA ARG A 67 -7.32 -5.66 16.04
C ARG A 67 -8.69 -6.30 16.19
N SER A 68 -8.68 -7.61 16.43
CA SER A 68 -9.89 -8.38 16.72
C SER A 68 -10.60 -7.93 18.01
N SER A 69 -9.92 -7.15 18.87
CA SER A 69 -10.48 -6.53 20.06
C SER A 69 -11.17 -5.18 19.80
N ASP A 70 -11.04 -4.62 18.59
CA ASP A 70 -11.67 -3.34 18.23
C ASP A 70 -13.07 -3.55 17.60
N ASP A 71 -13.49 -4.82 17.46
CA ASP A 71 -14.83 -5.26 17.04
C ASP A 71 -15.81 -5.42 18.23
N GLU A 72 -15.45 -4.91 19.42
CA GLU A 72 -16.28 -4.93 20.64
C GLU A 72 -16.94 -3.58 20.96
#